data_AF-A0A968QMJ8-F1
#
_entry.id   AF-A0A968QMJ8-F1
#
_cell.length_a   1.000
_cell.length_b   1.000
_cell.length_c   1.000
_cell.angle_alpha   90.00
_cell.angle_beta   90.00
_cell.angle_gamma   90.00
#
_symmetry.space_group_name_H-M   'P 1'
#
loop_
_entity.id
_entity.type
_entity.pdbx_description
1 polymer ?
#
loop_
_entity_poly.entity_id
_entity_poly.type
_entity_poly.pdbx_seq_one_letter_code
_entity_poly.pdbx_strand_id
1 'polypeptide(L)' 'MMIEEGKKGISVQRYKGLGEMNPGQLWDTTMNPETRTLLKVKVEDAVEADEIFSLLMGDVVEPRREFIQNNALEVSTLDI' A
#
# COMPACT_ATOMS: atom_id res chain seq x y z
N MET A 1 -2.72 -29.04 11.31
CA MET A 1 -2.57 -30.33 10.61
C MET A 1 -3.13 -30.27 9.18
N MET A 2 -4.42 -29.99 8.95
CA MET A 2 -5.00 -29.93 7.58
C MET A 2 -4.40 -28.87 6.62
N ILE A 3 -4.02 -27.69 7.11
CA ILE A 3 -3.49 -26.60 6.25
C ILE A 3 -2.07 -26.93 5.73
N GLU A 4 -1.26 -27.65 6.50
CA GLU A 4 0.11 -28.03 6.07
C GLU A 4 0.09 -29.13 5.01
N GLU A 5 -0.83 -30.09 5.13
CA GLU A 5 -0.99 -31.16 4.15
C GLU A 5 -1.51 -30.64 2.80
N GLY A 6 -2.40 -29.64 2.80
CA GLY A 6 -2.89 -28.99 1.57
C GLY A 6 -1.85 -28.12 0.86
N LYS A 7 -0.73 -27.76 1.50
CA LYS A 7 0.35 -26.96 0.92
C LYS A 7 1.45 -27.80 0.27
N LYS A 8 1.46 -29.12 0.48
CA LYS A 8 2.46 -30.02 -0.13
C LYS A 8 2.35 -29.94 -1.66
N GLY A 9 3.44 -29.51 -2.31
CA GLY A 9 3.54 -29.40 -3.77
C GLY A 9 3.07 -28.07 -4.36
N ILE A 10 2.57 -27.13 -3.55
CA ILE A 10 2.19 -25.79 -4.03
C ILE A 10 3.43 -24.89 -4.00
N SER A 11 3.83 -24.40 -5.18
CA SER A 11 4.78 -23.29 -5.29
C SER A 11 4.02 -21.97 -5.21
N VAL A 12 4.39 -21.11 -4.26
CA VAL A 12 3.81 -19.76 -4.12
C VAL A 12 4.88 -18.74 -4.48
N GLN A 13 4.61 -17.96 -5.53
CA GLN A 13 5.46 -16.84 -5.89
C GLN A 13 4.95 -15.56 -5.22
N ARG A 14 5.83 -14.87 -4.49
CA ARG A 14 5.54 -13.58 -3.84
C ARG A 14 6.40 -12.49 -4.47
N TYR A 15 5.77 -11.58 -5.20
CA TYR A 15 6.42 -10.41 -5.76
C TYR A 15 6.74 -9.39 -4.66
N LYS A 16 7.99 -8.92 -4.58
CA LYS A 16 8.43 -7.84 -3.68
C LYS A 16 8.44 -6.47 -4.34
N GLY A 17 8.37 -6.44 -5.67
CA GLY A 17 8.27 -5.23 -6.46
C GLY A 17 7.89 -5.57 -7.91
N LEU A 18 7.52 -4.54 -8.68
CA LEU A 18 7.08 -4.70 -10.06
C LEU A 18 8.17 -5.27 -10.98
N GLY A 19 9.44 -5.02 -10.68
CA GLY A 19 10.58 -5.53 -11.46
C GLY A 19 10.77 -7.05 -11.40
N GLU A 20 10.09 -7.75 -10.47
CA GLU A 20 10.10 -9.22 -10.40
C GLU A 20 9.06 -9.87 -11.32
N MET A 21 8.21 -9.07 -11.95
CA MET A 21 7.17 -9.53 -12.87
C MET A 21 7.67 -9.47 -14.31
N ASN A 22 7.30 -10.46 -15.11
CA ASN A 22 7.53 -10.37 -16.55
C ASN A 22 6.50 -9.43 -17.22
N PRO A 23 6.73 -8.97 -18.46
CA PRO A 23 5.83 -8.03 -19.13
C PRO A 23 4.38 -8.51 -19.28
N GLY A 24 4.16 -9.81 -19.52
CA GLY A 24 2.82 -10.37 -19.63
C GLY A 24 2.06 -10.31 -18.30
N GLN A 25 2.73 -10.68 -17.20
CA GLN A 25 2.18 -10.58 -15.85
C GLN A 25 1.81 -9.15 -15.50
N LEU A 26 2.67 -8.18 -15.80
CA LEU A 26 2.37 -6.76 -15.57
C LEU A 26 1.15 -6.31 -16.37
N TRP A 27 1.06 -6.68 -17.64
CA TRP A 27 -0.09 -6.35 -18.49
C TRP A 27 -1.39 -6.89 -17.90
N ASP A 28 -1.44 -8.19 -17.64
CA ASP A 28 -2.66 -8.88 -17.21
C ASP A 28 -3.15 -8.45 -15.82
N THR A 29 -2.23 -8.02 -14.94
CA THR A 29 -2.57 -7.69 -13.54
C THR A 29 -2.71 -6.20 -13.26
N THR A 30 -1.94 -5.33 -13.94
CA THR A 30 -1.85 -3.90 -13.57
C THR A 30 -2.18 -2.93 -14.69
N MET A 31 -2.05 -3.32 -15.97
CA MET A 31 -2.13 -2.35 -17.08
C MET A 31 -3.36 -2.51 -17.97
N ASN A 32 -3.85 -3.74 -18.17
CA ASN A 32 -5.02 -4.03 -19.00
C ASN A 32 -6.27 -3.33 -18.43
N PRO A 33 -6.94 -2.41 -19.16
CA PRO A 33 -8.13 -1.71 -18.69
C PRO A 33 -9.29 -2.61 -18.23
N GLU A 34 -9.36 -3.84 -18.75
CA GLU A 34 -10.43 -4.79 -18.42
C GLU A 34 -10.20 -5.50 -17.08
N THR A 35 -8.94 -5.64 -16.65
CA THR A 35 -8.58 -6.42 -15.44
C THR A 35 -7.86 -5.62 -14.37
N ARG A 36 -7.35 -4.43 -14.70
CA ARG A 36 -6.60 -3.58 -13.75
C ARG A 36 -7.50 -3.01 -12.65
N THR A 37 -6.92 -2.86 -11.48
CA THR A 37 -7.53 -2.15 -10.35
C THR A 37 -6.89 -0.77 -10.22
N LEU A 38 -7.68 0.29 -10.37
CA LEU A 38 -7.24 1.67 -10.17
C LEU A 38 -8.02 2.33 -9.03
N LEU A 39 -7.32 3.15 -8.25
CA LEU A 39 -7.92 4.03 -7.25
C LEU A 39 -7.77 5.47 -7.70
N LYS A 40 -8.87 6.23 -7.69
CA LYS A 40 -8.87 7.64 -8.03
C LYS A 40 -8.67 8.48 -6.77
N VAL A 41 -7.54 9.16 -6.67
CA VAL A 41 -7.24 10.09 -5.58
C VAL A 41 -8.14 11.32 -5.69
N LYS A 42 -8.69 11.75 -4.54
CA LYS A 42 -9.50 12.96 -4.39
C LYS A 42 -8.93 13.78 -3.25
N VAL A 43 -9.08 15.11 -3.33
CA VAL A 43 -8.78 16.03 -2.24
C VAL A 43 -10.11 16.54 -1.72
N GLU A 44 -10.43 16.21 -0.48
CA GLU A 44 -11.71 16.58 0.15
C GLU A 44 -11.60 17.94 0.84
N ASP A 45 -10.55 18.12 1.65
CA ASP A 45 -10.16 19.40 2.24
C ASP A 45 -8.72 19.73 1.85
N ALA A 46 -8.53 20.89 1.22
CA ALA A 46 -7.22 21.34 0.75
C ALA A 46 -6.34 21.87 1.89
N VAL A 47 -6.94 22.42 2.95
CA VAL A 47 -6.21 22.97 4.10
C VAL A 47 -5.67 21.83 4.94
N GLU A 48 -6.50 20.86 5.29
CA GLU A 48 -6.08 19.68 6.05
C GLU A 48 -5.01 18.88 5.28
N ALA A 49 -5.17 18.73 3.96
CA ALA A 49 -4.17 18.07 3.13
C ALA A 49 -2.80 18.79 3.20
N ASP A 50 -2.78 20.12 3.12
CA ASP A 50 -1.53 20.91 3.19
C ASP A 50 -0.84 20.79 4.55
N GLU A 51 -1.61 20.76 5.64
CA GLU A 51 -1.10 20.52 6.99
C GLU A 51 -0.44 19.14 7.10
N ILE A 52 -1.09 18.09 6.60
CA ILE A 52 -0.55 16.73 6.58
C ILE A 52 0.70 16.62 5.70
N PHE A 53 0.71 17.28 4.53
CA PHE A 53 1.90 17.34 3.67
C PHE A 53 3.07 18.00 4.39
N SER A 54 2.83 19.14 5.03
CA SER A 54 3.86 19.86 5.79
C SER A 54 4.39 19.02 6.95
N LEU A 55 3.51 18.34 7.68
CA LEU A 55 3.88 17.47 8.80
C LEU A 55 4.73 16.27 8.36
N LEU A 56 4.32 15.58 7.29
CA LEU A 56 4.95 14.32 6.86
C LEU A 56 6.15 14.51 5.95
N MET A 57 6.18 15.58 5.16
CA MET A 57 7.18 15.80 4.11
C MET A 57 8.06 17.03 4.38
N GLY A 58 7.72 17.89 5.33
CA GLY A 58 8.51 19.08 5.68
C GLY A 58 9.83 18.75 6.39
N ASP A 59 10.74 19.72 6.47
CA ASP A 59 12.12 19.48 6.91
C ASP A 59 12.27 19.18 8.41
N VAL A 60 11.26 19.49 9.21
CA VAL A 60 11.31 19.30 10.67
C VAL A 60 10.98 17.85 11.02
N VAL A 61 11.95 17.16 11.62
CA VAL A 61 11.86 15.73 11.91
C VAL A 61 10.98 15.42 13.12
N GLU A 62 10.99 16.26 14.16
CA GLU A 62 10.31 15.95 15.43
C GLU A 62 8.79 15.77 15.28
N PRO A 63 8.05 16.70 14.64
CA PRO A 63 6.60 16.57 14.48
C PRO A 63 6.22 15.31 13.70
N ARG A 64 7.01 14.96 12.68
CA ARG A 64 6.83 13.73 11.90
C ARG A 64 7.01 12.48 12.77
N ARG A 65 8.02 12.47 13.63
CA ARG A 65 8.29 11.33 14.52
C ARG A 65 7.15 11.12 15.51
N GLU A 66 6.72 12.19 16.17
CA GLU A 66 5.59 12.13 17.11
C GLU A 66 4.32 11.64 16.41
N PHE A 67 4.02 12.16 15.22
CA PHE A 67 2.87 11.71 14.42
C PHE A 67 2.95 10.21 14.12
N ILE A 68 4.09 9.70 13.65
CA ILE A 68 4.26 8.27 13.35
C ILE A 68 4.08 7.43 14.62
N GLN A 69 4.69 7.82 15.75
CA GLN A 69 4.60 7.06 16.99
C GLN A 69 3.16 6.98 17.53
N ASN A 70 2.41 8.07 17.43
CA ASN A 70 1.04 8.12 17.91
C ASN A 70 0.07 7.32 17.02
N ASN A 71 0.29 7.29 15.69
CA ASN A 71 -0.69 6.73 14.75
C ASN A 71 -0.30 5.37 14.13
N ALA A 72 0.96 4.92 14.23
CA ALA A 72 1.44 3.74 13.48
C ALA A 72 0.69 2.44 13.78
N LEU A 73 0.19 2.27 15.02
CA LEU A 73 -0.54 1.06 15.43
C LEU A 73 -2.02 1.07 15.00
N GLU A 74 -2.56 2.24 14.66
CA GLU A 74 -3.98 2.42 14.34
C GLU A 74 -4.26 2.28 12.83
N VAL A 75 -3.22 2.14 12.00
CA VAL A 75 -3.36 2.06 10.54
C VAL A 75 -4.27 0.92 10.08
N SER A 76 -4.32 -0.19 10.83
CA SER A 76 -5.16 -1.35 10.49
C SER A 76 -6.65 -1.12 10.69
N THR A 77 -7.04 -0.05 11.39
CA THR A 77 -8.43 0.24 11.75
C THR A 77 -9.00 1.47 11.06
N LEU A 78 -8.29 2.05 10.08
CA LEU A 78 -8.73 3.26 9.39
C LEU A 78 -9.98 3.04 8.51
N ASP A 79 -10.18 1.83 8.01
CA ASP A 79 -11.23 1.48 7.05
C ASP A 79 -12.31 0.52 7.62
N ILE A 80 -12.43 0.39 8.95
CA ILE A 80 -13.47 -0.41 9.63
C ILE A 80 -14.72 0.43 9.87
#